data_AF-A0AAE4NP93-F1
#
_entry.id   AF-A0AAE4NP93-F1
#
_cell.length_a   1.000
_cell.length_b   1.000
_cell.length_c   1.000
_cell.angle_alpha   90.00
_cell.angle_beta   90.00
_cell.angle_gamma   90.00
#
_symmetry.space_group_name_H-M   'P 1'
#
loop_
_entity.id
_entity.type
_entity.pdbx_description
1 polymer ?
#
loop_
_entity_poly.entity_id
_entity_poly.type
_entity_poly.pdbx_seq_one_letter_code
_entity_poly.pdbx_strand_id
1 'polypeptide(L)'
;MGFLENLLNRYTPRTPGKPVFAVIDTETTGFNKRYDRIIEIAAVRADSHFNPVDSWHTLLNPDGKAIKNSHIHGITNDMVATAPTFSEVYGDFTSYIDGMQLFAHNAPFDSKMIVAEVDRMTGGDDNEDEFFPFIDTIDLAKQILDRGPTTYRHSSTAWDWTILTRTQQ
;
A
#
# COMPACT_ATOMS: atom_id res chain seq x y z
N MET A 1 9.83 -10.67 20.04
CA MET A 1 9.93 -12.08 19.59
C MET A 1 8.57 -12.69 19.21
N GLY A 2 7.52 -12.65 20.04
CA GLY A 2 6.29 -13.42 19.76
C GLY A 2 5.31 -12.91 18.68
N PHE A 3 5.25 -11.61 18.37
CA PHE A 3 4.25 -11.09 17.42
C PHE A 3 4.51 -11.52 15.97
N LEU A 4 5.76 -11.35 15.50
CA LEU A 4 6.19 -11.75 14.16
C LEU A 4 6.16 -13.26 13.96
N GLU A 5 6.67 -14.04 14.91
CA GLU A 5 6.60 -15.51 14.82
C GLU A 5 5.14 -16.00 14.79
N ASN A 6 4.25 -15.41 15.61
CA ASN A 6 2.82 -15.74 15.56
C ASN A 6 2.14 -15.24 14.29
N LEU A 7 2.58 -14.14 13.69
CA LEU A 7 2.08 -13.66 12.40
C LEU A 7 2.51 -14.63 11.28
N LEU A 8 3.79 -14.95 11.21
CA LEU A 8 4.35 -15.90 10.25
C LEU A 8 3.71 -17.28 10.39
N ASN A 9 3.57 -17.81 11.60
CA ASN A 9 2.93 -19.11 11.84
C ASN A 9 1.44 -19.13 11.47
N ARG A 10 0.73 -18.00 11.60
CA ARG A 10 -0.68 -17.88 11.17
C ARG A 10 -0.82 -17.92 9.64
N TYR A 11 0.18 -17.41 8.93
CA TYR A 11 0.16 -17.27 7.47
C TYR A 11 1.24 -18.10 6.77
N THR A 12 1.69 -19.20 7.36
CA THR A 12 2.44 -20.24 6.66
C THR A 12 1.48 -21.28 6.08
N PRO A 13 0.97 -21.14 4.84
CA PRO A 13 0.48 -22.30 4.12
C PRO A 13 1.62 -23.27 3.93
N ARG A 14 1.30 -24.55 4.05
CA ARG A 14 2.22 -25.65 3.71
C ARG A 14 2.49 -25.78 2.21
N THR A 15 2.07 -24.81 1.40
CA THR A 15 2.15 -24.85 -0.08
C THR A 15 3.00 -23.68 -0.57
N PRO A 16 4.26 -23.92 -0.98
CA PRO A 16 5.12 -22.92 -1.58
C PRO A 16 4.49 -22.25 -2.81
N GLY A 17 4.75 -20.96 -3.01
CA GLY A 17 4.29 -20.20 -4.18
C GLY A 17 2.82 -19.75 -4.15
N LYS A 18 2.05 -20.08 -3.10
CA LYS A 18 0.70 -19.52 -2.91
C LYS A 18 0.80 -18.16 -2.23
N PRO A 19 0.19 -17.09 -2.77
CA PRO A 19 0.18 -15.79 -2.13
C PRO A 19 -0.65 -15.82 -0.85
N VAL A 20 -0.12 -15.19 0.19
CA VAL A 20 -0.77 -14.99 1.50
C VAL A 20 -0.63 -13.58 2.05
N PHE A 21 0.29 -12.81 1.47
CA PHE A 21 0.51 -11.41 1.79
C PHE A 21 0.22 -10.56 0.56
N ALA A 22 -0.28 -9.36 0.78
CA ALA A 22 -0.33 -8.31 -0.23
C ALA A 22 0.31 -7.04 0.34
N VAL A 23 1.30 -6.51 -0.36
CA VAL A 23 1.90 -5.21 -0.06
C VAL A 23 1.27 -4.19 -1.00
N ILE A 24 0.63 -3.17 -0.43
CA ILE A 24 -0.12 -2.15 -1.18
C ILE A 24 0.57 -0.80 -1.01
N ASP A 25 0.53 -0.03 -2.08
CA ASP A 25 1.03 1.34 -2.15
C ASP A 25 0.08 2.18 -3.01
N THR A 26 -0.09 3.45 -2.64
CA THR A 26 -0.97 4.39 -3.34
C THR A 26 -0.26 5.70 -3.65
N GLU A 27 -0.43 6.18 -4.88
CA GLU A 27 -0.10 7.55 -5.24
C GLU A 27 -1.36 8.40 -5.31
N THR A 28 -1.26 9.66 -4.93
CA THR A 28 -2.42 10.52 -4.67
C THR A 28 -2.22 11.92 -5.23
N THR A 29 -3.30 12.67 -5.46
CA THR A 29 -3.23 14.08 -5.88
C THR A 29 -2.68 15.03 -4.79
N GLY A 30 -2.48 14.51 -3.57
CA GLY A 30 -2.13 15.21 -2.34
C GLY A 30 -2.44 14.36 -1.09
N PHE A 31 -2.18 14.88 0.11
CA PHE A 31 -2.16 14.05 1.32
C PHE A 31 -3.45 14.07 2.17
N ASN A 32 -4.49 14.79 1.75
CA ASN A 32 -5.70 15.01 2.54
C ASN A 32 -6.87 14.15 2.07
N LYS A 33 -7.25 13.13 2.86
CA LYS A 33 -8.35 12.20 2.54
C LYS A 33 -9.68 12.87 2.19
N ARG A 34 -9.94 14.07 2.71
CA ARG A 34 -11.18 14.81 2.43
C ARG A 34 -11.25 15.38 1.02
N TYR A 35 -10.11 15.74 0.44
CA TYR A 35 -10.05 16.53 -0.78
C TYR A 35 -9.27 15.86 -1.91
N ASP A 36 -8.28 15.04 -1.57
CA ASP A 36 -7.35 14.42 -2.50
C ASP A 36 -7.81 13.00 -2.84
N ARG A 37 -7.38 12.55 -4.02
CA ARG A 37 -7.84 11.31 -4.65
C ARG A 37 -6.66 10.40 -4.92
N ILE A 38 -6.91 9.10 -4.94
CA ILE A 38 -5.93 8.13 -5.42
C ILE A 38 -5.82 8.25 -6.95
N ILE A 39 -4.59 8.25 -7.46
CA ILE A 39 -4.24 8.32 -8.89
C ILE A 39 -3.41 7.14 -9.37
N GLU A 40 -2.90 6.33 -8.46
CA GLU A 40 -2.36 5.00 -8.71
C GLU A 40 -2.61 4.12 -7.50
N ILE A 41 -2.95 2.86 -7.73
CA ILE A 41 -2.97 1.83 -6.70
C ILE A 41 -2.21 0.62 -7.21
N ALA A 42 -1.32 0.09 -6.38
CA ALA A 42 -0.51 -1.07 -6.68
C ALA A 42 -0.60 -2.10 -5.54
N ALA A 43 -0.54 -3.38 -5.90
CA ALA A 43 -0.50 -4.49 -4.97
C ALA A 43 0.47 -5.56 -5.47
N VAL A 44 1.46 -5.90 -4.64
CA VAL A 44 2.36 -7.03 -4.86
C VAL A 44 1.95 -8.16 -3.94
N ARG A 45 1.67 -9.33 -4.50
CA ARG A 45 1.38 -10.52 -3.69
C ARG A 45 2.65 -11.29 -3.40
N ALA A 46 2.76 -11.80 -2.20
CA ALA A 46 3.91 -12.56 -1.76
C ALA A 46 3.51 -13.85 -1.03
N ASP A 47 4.37 -14.85 -1.12
CA ASP A 47 4.24 -16.10 -0.37
C ASP A 47 4.62 -15.91 1.13
N SER A 48 4.55 -16.98 1.91
CA SER A 48 4.86 -16.95 3.35
C SER A 48 6.32 -16.65 3.68
N HIS A 49 7.21 -16.63 2.70
CA HIS A 49 8.60 -16.24 2.83
C HIS A 49 8.86 -14.81 2.33
N PHE A 50 7.80 -14.06 2.03
CA PHE A 50 7.86 -12.74 1.41
C PHE A 50 8.49 -12.74 0.01
N ASN A 51 8.52 -13.88 -0.69
CA ASN A 51 8.91 -13.89 -2.10
C ASN A 51 7.75 -13.33 -2.94
N PRO A 52 8.00 -12.36 -3.83
CA PRO A 52 6.98 -11.89 -4.76
C PRO A 52 6.46 -13.04 -5.65
N VAL A 53 5.15 -13.14 -5.79
CA VAL A 53 4.46 -14.10 -6.66
C VAL A 53 4.05 -13.41 -7.96
N ASP A 54 3.32 -12.30 -7.85
CA ASP A 54 2.87 -11.45 -8.95
C ASP A 54 2.47 -10.06 -8.45
N SER A 55 2.14 -9.17 -9.39
CA SER A 55 1.73 -7.80 -9.11
C SER A 55 0.54 -7.36 -9.97
N TRP A 56 -0.24 -6.46 -9.40
CA TRP A 56 -1.32 -5.74 -10.06
C TRP A 56 -1.16 -4.25 -9.76
N HIS A 57 -1.37 -3.41 -10.75
CA HIS A 57 -1.38 -1.96 -10.56
C HIS A 57 -2.22 -1.30 -11.65
N THR A 58 -2.74 -0.11 -11.36
CA THR A 58 -3.43 0.71 -12.35
C THR A 58 -3.32 2.19 -11.97
N LEU A 59 -3.19 3.04 -12.98
CA LEU A 59 -3.48 4.46 -12.84
C LEU A 59 -4.99 4.66 -12.64
N LEU A 60 -5.35 5.74 -11.97
CA LEU A 60 -6.73 6.10 -11.67
C LEU A 60 -7.05 7.53 -12.03
N ASN A 61 -8.20 7.73 -12.68
CA ASN A 61 -8.75 9.06 -12.93
C ASN A 61 -9.32 9.62 -11.61
N PRO A 62 -8.84 10.78 -11.15
CA PRO A 62 -9.25 11.35 -9.88
C PRO A 62 -10.53 12.22 -9.98
N ASP A 63 -11.41 11.93 -10.95
CA ASP A 63 -12.64 12.65 -11.29
C ASP A 63 -12.42 14.18 -11.45
N GLY A 64 -11.41 14.55 -12.23
CA GLY A 64 -11.10 15.95 -12.52
C GLY A 64 -10.34 16.70 -11.41
N LYS A 65 -9.96 16.04 -10.31
CA LYS A 65 -9.07 16.63 -9.30
C LYS A 65 -7.66 16.82 -9.87
N ALA A 66 -7.15 18.05 -9.82
CA ALA A 66 -5.81 18.37 -10.30
C ALA A 66 -4.70 17.76 -9.42
N ILE A 67 -3.73 17.10 -10.07
CA ILE A 67 -2.50 16.61 -9.46
C ILE A 67 -1.52 17.77 -9.28
N LYS A 68 -1.19 18.12 -8.04
CA LYS A 68 -0.27 19.23 -7.69
C LYS A 68 1.13 18.76 -7.29
N ASN A 69 1.24 17.50 -6.91
CA ASN A 69 2.43 16.84 -6.38
C ASN A 69 3.11 15.92 -7.41
N SER A 70 2.83 16.10 -8.71
CA SER A 70 3.44 15.32 -9.80
C SER A 70 4.97 15.26 -9.73
N HIS A 71 5.63 16.28 -9.17
CA HIS A 71 7.08 16.29 -8.94
C HIS A 71 7.58 15.23 -7.92
N ILE A 72 6.69 14.59 -7.17
CA ILE A 72 7.01 13.54 -6.19
C ILE A 72 7.05 12.16 -6.86
N HIS A 73 5.99 11.81 -7.60
CA HIS A 73 5.77 10.46 -8.14
C HIS A 73 5.79 10.39 -9.68
N GLY A 74 5.81 11.52 -10.38
CA GLY A 74 5.92 11.60 -11.84
C GLY A 74 4.59 11.45 -12.62
N ILE A 75 3.50 11.12 -11.95
CA ILE A 75 2.17 10.97 -12.58
C ILE A 75 1.61 12.36 -12.90
N THR A 76 1.13 12.55 -14.12
CA THR A 76 0.59 13.82 -14.62
C THR A 76 -0.92 13.73 -14.86
N ASN A 77 -1.61 14.88 -14.95
CA ASN A 77 -3.05 14.91 -15.24
C ASN A 77 -3.38 14.21 -16.57
N ASP A 78 -2.50 14.31 -17.58
CA ASP A 78 -2.72 13.69 -18.89
C ASP A 78 -2.64 12.16 -18.83
N MET A 79 -1.77 11.60 -17.98
CA MET A 79 -1.63 10.15 -17.81
C MET A 79 -2.89 9.51 -17.22
N VAL A 80 -3.63 10.24 -16.39
CA VAL A 80 -4.82 9.73 -15.68
C VAL A 80 -6.13 10.14 -16.33
N ALA A 81 -6.10 11.01 -17.34
CA ALA A 81 -7.30 11.60 -17.93
C ALA A 81 -8.28 10.56 -18.51
N THR A 82 -7.75 9.44 -19.03
CA THR A 82 -8.54 8.32 -19.58
C THR A 82 -8.38 7.03 -18.79
N ALA A 83 -7.75 7.10 -17.61
CA ALA A 83 -7.63 5.95 -16.71
C ALA A 83 -9.02 5.60 -16.12
N PRO A 84 -9.23 4.36 -15.65
CA PRO A 84 -10.45 4.02 -14.94
C PRO A 84 -10.53 4.80 -13.61
N THR A 85 -11.74 5.00 -13.11
CA THR A 85 -11.99 5.54 -11.77
C THR A 85 -11.76 4.45 -10.71
N PHE A 86 -11.60 4.85 -9.45
CA PHE A 86 -11.48 3.89 -8.35
C PHE A 86 -12.68 2.92 -8.28
N SER A 87 -13.90 3.43 -8.49
CA SER A 87 -15.12 2.61 -8.44
C SER A 87 -15.12 1.51 -9.51
N GLU A 88 -14.59 1.79 -10.70
CA GLU A 88 -14.51 0.82 -11.79
C GLU A 88 -13.52 -0.32 -11.49
N VAL A 89 -12.44 -0.06 -10.74
CA VAL A 89 -11.42 -1.08 -10.42
C VAL A 89 -11.59 -1.72 -9.05
N TYR A 90 -12.52 -1.23 -8.22
CA TYR A 90 -12.66 -1.66 -6.82
C TYR A 90 -12.91 -3.17 -6.69
N GLY A 91 -13.75 -3.73 -7.57
CA GLY A 91 -14.03 -5.17 -7.61
C GLY A 91 -12.80 -6.00 -7.96
N ASP A 92 -11.99 -5.54 -8.92
CA ASP A 92 -10.75 -6.22 -9.33
C ASP A 92 -9.70 -6.15 -8.21
N PHE A 93 -9.53 -4.96 -7.61
CA PHE A 93 -8.60 -4.74 -6.50
C PHE A 93 -8.93 -5.63 -5.29
N THR A 94 -10.18 -5.61 -4.83
CA THR A 94 -10.60 -6.41 -3.66
C THR A 94 -10.51 -7.91 -3.93
N SER A 95 -10.88 -8.36 -5.15
CA SER A 95 -10.71 -9.75 -5.56
C SER A 95 -9.23 -10.17 -5.62
N TYR A 96 -8.35 -9.26 -6.01
CA TYR A 96 -6.92 -9.53 -6.13
C TYR A 96 -6.25 -9.81 -4.78
N ILE A 97 -6.68 -9.10 -3.73
CA ILE A 97 -6.11 -9.17 -2.37
C ILE A 97 -6.91 -10.04 -1.39
N ASP A 98 -8.00 -10.66 -1.85
CA ASP A 98 -8.91 -11.43 -0.99
C ASP A 98 -8.20 -12.53 -0.20
N GLY A 99 -8.54 -12.65 1.08
CA GLY A 99 -7.98 -13.63 2.01
C GLY A 99 -6.49 -13.44 2.37
N MET A 100 -5.87 -12.31 2.03
CA MET A 100 -4.46 -12.02 2.30
C MET A 100 -4.28 -11.10 3.50
N GLN A 101 -3.15 -11.24 4.21
CA GLN A 101 -2.72 -10.21 5.16
C GLN A 101 -2.15 -9.03 4.38
N LEU A 102 -2.70 -7.84 4.65
CA LEU A 102 -2.32 -6.61 3.97
C LEU A 102 -1.17 -5.90 4.70
N PHE A 103 -0.24 -5.36 3.92
CA PHE A 103 0.90 -4.57 4.38
C PHE A 103 1.00 -3.27 3.58
N ALA A 104 1.49 -2.22 4.21
CA ALA A 104 1.87 -0.96 3.54
C ALA A 104 3.03 -0.29 4.30
N HIS A 105 3.72 0.64 3.66
CA HIS A 105 4.75 1.45 4.29
C HIS A 105 4.15 2.78 4.70
N ASN A 106 4.00 3.04 6.01
CA ASN A 106 3.13 4.11 6.53
C ASN A 106 1.64 3.81 6.27
N ALA A 107 1.23 2.58 6.63
CA ALA A 107 -0.13 2.06 6.41
C ALA A 107 -1.30 2.98 6.82
N PRO A 108 -1.22 3.83 7.87
CA PRO A 108 -2.28 4.79 8.16
C PRO A 108 -2.58 5.75 7.00
N PHE A 109 -1.60 6.01 6.12
CA PHE A 109 -1.79 6.83 4.94
C PHE A 109 -2.55 6.11 3.82
N ASP A 110 -2.13 4.92 3.41
CA ASP A 110 -2.81 4.18 2.34
C ASP A 110 -4.23 3.81 2.75
N SER A 111 -4.38 3.28 3.98
CA SER A 111 -5.68 2.88 4.52
C SER A 111 -6.69 4.03 4.49
N LYS A 112 -6.33 5.21 5.03
CA LYS A 112 -7.25 6.36 5.06
C LYS A 112 -7.62 6.88 3.66
N MET A 113 -6.73 6.72 2.67
CA MET A 113 -6.99 7.17 1.30
C MET A 113 -7.91 6.18 0.58
N ILE A 114 -7.68 4.87 0.74
CA ILE A 114 -8.53 3.81 0.20
C ILE A 114 -9.94 3.91 0.80
N VAL A 115 -10.04 4.02 2.12
CA VAL A 115 -11.33 4.21 2.81
C VAL A 115 -12.07 5.43 2.28
N ALA A 116 -11.38 6.56 2.07
CA ALA A 116 -12.02 7.75 1.52
C ALA A 116 -12.53 7.57 0.08
N GLU A 117 -11.91 6.72 -0.75
CA GLU A 117 -12.48 6.37 -2.05
C GLU A 117 -13.71 5.46 -1.91
N VAL A 118 -13.68 4.49 -1.00
CA VAL A 118 -14.83 3.62 -0.69
C VAL A 118 -16.01 4.45 -0.18
N ASP A 119 -15.79 5.35 0.79
CA ASP A 119 -16.83 6.22 1.34
C ASP A 119 -17.52 7.06 0.27
N ARG A 120 -16.74 7.59 -0.68
CA ARG A 120 -17.30 8.37 -1.80
C ARG A 120 -18.15 7.52 -2.75
N MET A 121 -17.80 6.25 -2.91
CA MET A 121 -18.54 5.29 -3.72
C MET A 121 -19.81 4.80 -3.01
N THR A 122 -19.77 4.57 -1.70
CA THR A 122 -20.87 3.95 -0.93
C THR A 122 -21.78 4.94 -0.22
N GLY A 123 -21.36 6.21 -0.08
CA GLY A 123 -22.12 7.25 0.61
C GLY A 123 -21.75 7.43 2.09
N GLY A 124 -20.67 6.78 2.56
CA GLY A 124 -20.07 7.01 3.88
C GLY A 124 -20.69 6.24 5.04
N ASP A 125 -21.27 5.06 4.79
CA ASP A 125 -21.89 4.20 5.81
C ASP A 125 -20.99 3.03 6.27
N ASP A 126 -19.78 2.91 5.73
CA ASP A 126 -18.89 1.77 6.03
C ASP A 126 -17.91 2.12 7.16
N ASN A 127 -17.89 1.30 8.22
CA ASN A 127 -17.01 1.49 9.38
C ASN A 127 -15.53 1.35 8.98
N GLU A 128 -14.77 2.44 9.13
CA GLU A 128 -13.38 2.66 8.70
C GLU A 128 -12.36 1.59 9.19
N ASP A 129 -12.65 0.87 10.27
CA ASP A 129 -11.68 -0.03 10.95
C ASP A 129 -11.73 -1.50 10.50
N GLU A 130 -12.80 -1.94 9.81
CA GLU A 130 -12.99 -3.37 9.52
C GLU A 130 -12.51 -3.80 8.12
N PHE A 131 -12.43 -2.88 7.15
CA PHE A 131 -12.28 -3.28 5.75
C PHE A 131 -10.84 -3.60 5.33
N PHE A 132 -9.84 -2.93 5.93
CA PHE A 132 -8.43 -3.14 5.58
C PHE A 132 -7.51 -3.11 6.81
N PRO A 133 -7.34 -4.24 7.52
CA PRO A 133 -6.44 -4.33 8.67
C PRO A 133 -4.98 -4.43 8.23
N PHE A 134 -4.45 -3.34 7.70
CA PHE A 134 -3.06 -3.23 7.28
C PHE A 134 -2.09 -3.39 8.45
N ILE A 135 -0.98 -4.10 8.21
CA ILE A 135 0.19 -4.07 9.07
C ILE A 135 1.19 -3.04 8.52
N ASP A 136 1.54 -2.05 9.35
CA ASP A 136 2.55 -1.06 8.97
C ASP A 136 3.96 -1.66 9.06
N THR A 137 4.66 -1.65 7.91
CA THR A 137 6.06 -2.11 7.84
C THR A 137 7.01 -1.21 8.63
N ILE A 138 6.69 0.06 8.86
CA ILE A 138 7.48 0.96 9.73
C ILE A 138 7.41 0.47 11.17
N ASP A 139 6.21 0.14 11.65
CA ASP A 139 6.03 -0.35 13.01
C ASP A 139 6.63 -1.74 13.19
N LEU A 140 6.57 -2.57 12.15
CA LEU A 140 7.29 -3.84 12.11
C LEU A 140 8.81 -3.65 12.20
N ALA A 141 9.36 -2.73 11.40
CA ALA A 141 10.78 -2.42 11.40
C ALA A 141 11.25 -1.89 12.77
N LYS A 142 10.47 -1.00 13.42
CA LYS A 142 10.76 -0.53 14.78
C LYS A 142 10.82 -1.67 15.81
N GLN A 143 9.95 -2.67 15.66
CA GLN A 143 9.92 -3.83 16.57
C GLN A 143 11.06 -4.81 16.33
N ILE A 144 11.54 -4.94 15.10
CA ILE A 144 12.63 -5.87 14.73
C ILE A 144 14.01 -5.25 14.98
N LEU A 145 14.20 -3.99 14.59
CA LEU A 145 15.51 -3.34 14.49
C LEU A 145 15.98 -2.67 15.77
N ASP A 146 15.50 -3.12 16.94
CA ASP A 146 15.79 -2.60 18.29
C ASP A 146 17.07 -1.71 18.37
N ARG A 147 16.90 -0.38 18.21
CA ARG A 147 17.88 0.76 18.20
C ARG A 147 18.44 1.27 16.84
N GLY A 148 18.02 2.48 16.41
CA GLY A 148 18.73 3.34 15.41
C GLY A 148 17.87 4.47 14.79
N PRO A 149 18.43 5.64 14.39
CA PRO A 149 17.66 6.88 14.23
C PRO A 149 16.73 6.90 13.00
N THR A 150 15.60 7.58 13.18
CA THR A 150 14.44 7.66 12.28
C THR A 150 14.61 8.73 11.20
N THR A 151 15.14 8.36 10.03
CA THR A 151 14.83 9.05 8.77
C THR A 151 14.89 8.05 7.62
N TYR A 152 13.74 7.70 7.06
CA TYR A 152 13.62 6.98 5.79
C TYR A 152 13.12 7.97 4.74
N ARG A 153 13.82 8.04 3.60
CA ARG A 153 13.45 8.90 2.46
C ARG A 153 13.22 8.00 1.25
N HIS A 154 12.02 8.06 0.69
CA HIS A 154 11.68 7.40 -0.57
C HIS A 154 12.51 8.03 -1.69
N SER A 155 13.24 7.22 -2.47
CA SER A 155 13.82 7.63 -3.75
C SER A 155 13.13 6.88 -4.88
N SER A 156 12.53 7.62 -5.80
CA SER A 156 11.63 7.17 -6.89
C SER A 156 12.30 6.37 -8.01
N THR A 157 13.49 5.80 -7.79
CA THR A 157 14.20 5.02 -8.80
C THR A 157 14.84 3.80 -8.17
N ALA A 158 14.32 2.63 -8.54
CA ALA A 158 14.71 1.28 -8.15
C ALA A 158 14.24 0.83 -6.75
N TRP A 159 13.37 -0.20 -6.76
CA TRP A 159 13.01 -1.05 -5.63
C TRP A 159 14.23 -1.83 -5.11
N ASP A 160 15.19 -1.14 -4.51
CA ASP A 160 16.39 -1.74 -3.90
C ASP A 160 16.22 -1.78 -2.37
N TRP A 161 15.95 -2.97 -1.82
CA TRP A 161 15.76 -3.23 -0.39
C TRP A 161 17.08 -3.31 0.40
N THR A 162 18.10 -2.56 0.01
CA THR A 162 19.38 -2.57 0.71
C THR A 162 19.32 -1.71 1.98
N ILE A 163 19.33 -2.37 3.15
CA ILE A 163 19.55 -1.72 4.45
C ILE A 163 20.97 -1.16 4.46
N LEU A 164 21.12 0.16 4.27
CA LEU A 164 22.41 0.83 4.43
C LEU A 164 22.67 1.10 5.92
N THR A 165 23.37 0.18 6.59
CA THR A 165 24.00 0.48 7.88
C THR A 165 25.21 1.37 7.67
N ARG A 166 25.08 2.69 7.84
CA ARG A 166 26.25 3.57 8.01
C ARG A 166 26.71 3.49 9.46
N THR A 167 27.68 2.62 9.74
CA THR A 167 28.59 2.80 10.87
C THR A 167 29.57 3.92 10.49
N GLN A 168 29.46 5.10 11.09
CA GLN A 168 30.58 6.03 11.13
C GLN A 168 31.28 5.90 12.48
N GLN A 169 32.58 5.60 12.40
CA GLN A 169 33.57 5.87 13.43
C GLN A 169 33.70 7.39 13.66
#